data_AF-A0A965ZC48-F1
#
_entry.id   AF-A0A965ZC48-F1
#
_cell.length_a   1.000
_cell.length_b   1.000
_cell.length_c   1.000
_cell.angle_alpha   90.00
_cell.angle_beta   90.00
_cell.angle_gamma   90.00
#
_symmetry.space_group_name_H-M   'P 1'
#
loop_
_entity.id
_entity.type
_entity.pdbx_description
1 polymer ?
#
loop_
_entity_poly.entity_id
_entity_poly.type
_entity_poly.pdbx_seq_one_letter_code
_entity_poly.pdbx_strand_id
1 'polypeptide(L)'
;MPRFFLYAALFLFFSFPLLAQEEETPPFTADSTTFIEQVWNYFDNYQGIDKPSRPQIRKITADFAEIWNLPSFTPNFKATTVATLNRMDAAGMRPIPHFEHFLATLSTFYRTTPDWDNFYQWNLALEASISTRNVRQFD
;
A
#
# COMPACT_ATOMS: atom_id res chain seq x y z
N MET A 1 -29.82 37.84 -31.01
CA MET A 1 -29.53 37.58 -29.59
C MET A 1 -29.46 36.08 -29.17
N PRO A 2 -29.15 35.06 -30.02
CA PRO A 2 -28.98 33.68 -29.52
C PRO A 2 -27.51 33.25 -29.32
N ARG A 3 -26.53 33.96 -29.89
CA ARG A 3 -25.11 33.57 -29.85
C ARG A 3 -24.49 33.68 -28.45
N PHE A 4 -24.90 34.68 -27.65
CA PHE A 4 -24.42 34.85 -26.28
C PHE A 4 -24.87 33.72 -25.33
N PHE A 5 -26.04 33.13 -25.57
CA PHE A 5 -26.56 32.02 -24.78
C PHE A 5 -25.71 30.75 -24.92
N LEU A 6 -25.13 30.54 -26.10
CA LEU A 6 -24.30 29.38 -26.40
C LEU A 6 -22.94 29.45 -25.69
N TYR A 7 -22.37 30.66 -25.58
CA TYR A 7 -21.13 30.88 -24.81
C TYR A 7 -21.35 30.79 -23.30
N ALA A 8 -22.49 31.27 -22.79
CA ALA A 8 -22.84 31.14 -21.38
C ALA A 8 -23.05 29.67 -20.96
N ALA A 9 -23.65 28.86 -21.83
CA ALA A 9 -23.80 27.43 -21.61
C ALA A 9 -22.45 26.67 -21.64
N LEU A 10 -21.54 27.06 -22.52
CA LEU A 10 -20.20 26.44 -22.61
C LEU A 10 -19.32 26.75 -21.38
N PHE A 11 -19.47 27.94 -20.80
CA PHE A 11 -18.70 28.35 -19.62
C PHE A 11 -19.11 27.59 -18.35
N LEU A 12 -20.40 27.24 -18.22
CA LEU A 12 -20.91 26.43 -17.10
C LEU A 12 -20.35 25.00 -17.07
N PHE A 13 -19.99 24.42 -18.23
CA PHE A 13 -19.37 23.09 -18.28
C PHE A 13 -17.90 23.07 -17.83
N PHE A 14 -17.18 24.18 -17.94
CA PHE A 14 -15.79 24.31 -17.48
C PHE A 14 -15.66 24.74 -16.00
N SER A 15 -16.77 25.09 -15.36
CA SER A 15 -16.78 25.64 -14.00
C SER A 15 -16.83 24.58 -12.89
N PHE A 16 -16.90 23.30 -13.24
CA PHE A 16 -16.79 22.21 -12.28
C PHE A 16 -15.37 21.64 -12.34
N PRO A 17 -14.42 22.10 -11.52
CA PRO A 17 -13.41 21.18 -11.05
C PRO A 17 -14.20 20.14 -10.25
N LEU A 18 -14.50 19.02 -10.91
CA LEU A 18 -14.80 17.77 -10.24
C LEU A 18 -13.71 17.65 -9.17
N LEU A 19 -14.12 17.77 -7.92
CA LEU A 19 -13.37 17.31 -6.77
C LEU A 19 -13.19 15.80 -6.98
N ALA A 20 -12.27 15.41 -7.85
CA ALA A 20 -11.62 14.12 -7.77
C ALA A 20 -10.77 14.19 -6.49
N GLN A 21 -11.45 14.11 -5.35
CA GLN A 21 -10.78 13.71 -4.12
C GLN A 21 -10.33 12.28 -4.40
N GLU A 22 -9.03 12.13 -4.65
CA GLU A 22 -8.37 10.85 -4.53
C GLU A 22 -8.75 10.35 -3.14
N GLU A 23 -9.63 9.35 -3.06
CA GLU A 23 -9.97 8.70 -1.79
C GLU A 23 -8.64 8.13 -1.27
N GLU A 24 -8.02 8.85 -0.32
CA GLU A 24 -6.84 8.36 0.37
C GLU A 24 -7.20 6.99 0.94
N THR A 25 -6.53 5.95 0.44
CA THR A 25 -6.72 4.60 0.94
C THR A 25 -6.45 4.63 2.44
N PRO A 26 -7.37 4.18 3.30
CA PRO A 26 -7.17 4.26 4.73
C PRO A 26 -5.91 3.48 5.12
N PRO A 27 -5.12 3.98 6.10
CA PRO A 27 -3.89 3.31 6.52
C PRO A 27 -4.18 1.89 6.99
N PHE A 28 -3.25 0.99 6.76
CA PHE A 28 -3.32 -0.38 7.26
C PHE A 28 -3.43 -0.37 8.78
N THR A 29 -4.28 -1.25 9.30
CA THR A 29 -4.47 -1.44 10.74
C THR A 29 -3.93 -2.80 11.18
N ALA A 30 -3.41 -2.89 12.40
CA ALA A 30 -2.94 -4.15 12.97
C ALA A 30 -4.07 -5.09 13.42
N ASP A 31 -5.34 -4.74 13.18
CA ASP A 31 -6.45 -5.67 13.39
C ASP A 31 -6.24 -6.90 12.51
N SER A 32 -5.97 -8.02 13.18
CA SER A 32 -5.63 -9.27 12.52
C SER A 32 -6.74 -9.81 11.64
N THR A 33 -8.00 -9.43 11.89
CA THR A 33 -9.15 -10.00 11.18
C THR A 33 -9.36 -9.40 9.79
N THR A 34 -8.98 -8.14 9.59
CA THR A 34 -9.22 -7.42 8.34
C THR A 34 -7.95 -7.12 7.56
N PHE A 35 -6.75 -7.26 8.15
CA PHE A 35 -5.50 -6.86 7.51
C PHE A 35 -5.27 -7.49 6.13
N ILE A 36 -5.52 -8.78 5.96
CA ILE A 36 -5.34 -9.46 4.66
C ILE A 36 -6.30 -8.89 3.61
N GLU A 37 -7.53 -8.55 4.01
CA GLU A 37 -8.51 -7.89 3.15
C GLU A 37 -8.09 -6.45 2.82
N GLN A 38 -7.50 -5.72 3.78
CA GLN A 38 -6.93 -4.40 3.52
C GLN A 38 -5.80 -4.46 2.48
N VAL A 39 -4.89 -5.43 2.59
CA VAL A 39 -3.83 -5.66 1.60
C VAL A 39 -4.44 -6.01 0.23
N TRP A 40 -5.45 -6.88 0.20
CA TRP A 40 -6.16 -7.19 -1.04
C TRP A 40 -6.73 -5.92 -1.69
N ASN A 41 -7.49 -5.13 -0.92
CA ASN A 41 -8.19 -3.95 -1.41
C ASN A 41 -7.19 -2.87 -1.86
N TYR A 42 -6.09 -2.68 -1.14
CA TYR A 42 -5.02 -1.77 -1.56
C TYR A 42 -4.48 -2.14 -2.95
N PHE A 43 -4.20 -3.42 -3.19
CA PHE A 43 -3.70 -3.88 -4.49
C PHE A 43 -4.78 -3.83 -5.59
N ASP A 44 -6.03 -4.20 -5.30
CA ASP A 44 -7.13 -4.26 -6.30
C ASP A 44 -7.59 -2.84 -6.70
N ASN A 45 -7.49 -1.88 -5.78
CA ASN A 45 -7.89 -0.49 -6.01
C ASN A 45 -6.77 0.39 -6.57
N TYR A 46 -5.51 -0.07 -6.55
CA TYR A 46 -4.39 0.68 -7.13
C TYR A 46 -4.63 1.02 -8.60
N GLN A 47 -4.49 2.30 -8.95
CA GLN A 47 -4.74 2.85 -10.30
C GLN A 47 -3.45 3.23 -11.06
N GLY A 48 -2.28 3.01 -10.45
CA GLY A 48 -1.00 3.36 -11.07
C GLY A 48 -0.50 2.37 -12.12
N ILE A 49 0.67 2.67 -12.68
CA ILE A 49 1.39 1.79 -13.61
C ILE A 49 1.71 0.45 -12.91
N ASP A 50 1.67 -0.65 -13.66
CA ASP A 50 1.94 -2.01 -13.19
C ASP A 50 0.93 -2.51 -12.14
N LYS A 51 -0.36 -2.20 -12.35
CA LYS A 51 -1.45 -2.73 -11.53
C LYS A 51 -1.39 -4.27 -11.50
N PRO A 52 -1.31 -4.88 -10.30
CA PRO A 52 -1.29 -6.33 -10.19
C PRO A 52 -2.61 -6.94 -10.68
N SER A 53 -2.51 -8.07 -11.37
CA SER A 53 -3.70 -8.83 -11.77
C SER A 53 -4.36 -9.49 -10.54
N ARG A 54 -5.68 -9.66 -10.54
CA ARG A 54 -6.40 -10.35 -9.45
C ARG A 54 -5.81 -11.71 -9.05
N PRO A 55 -5.36 -12.57 -9.98
CA PRO A 55 -4.64 -13.80 -9.62
C PRO A 55 -3.33 -13.55 -8.86
N GLN A 56 -2.58 -12.51 -9.22
CA GLN A 56 -1.35 -12.13 -8.52
C GLN A 56 -1.65 -11.61 -7.10
N ILE A 57 -2.66 -10.74 -6.96
CA ILE A 57 -3.12 -10.24 -5.65
C ILE A 57 -3.52 -11.41 -4.75
N ARG A 58 -4.29 -12.36 -5.30
CA ARG A 58 -4.68 -13.58 -4.58
C ARG A 58 -3.50 -14.39 -4.12
N LYS A 59 -2.49 -14.57 -4.97
CA LYS A 59 -1.27 -15.29 -4.59
C LYS A 59 -0.56 -14.58 -3.44
N ILE A 60 -0.29 -13.28 -3.57
CA ILE A 60 0.42 -12.48 -2.55
C ILE A 60 -0.31 -12.53 -1.20
N THR A 61 -1.62 -12.28 -1.21
CA THR A 61 -2.43 -12.24 0.01
C THR A 61 -2.58 -13.63 0.64
N ALA A 62 -2.76 -14.69 -0.15
CA ALA A 62 -2.80 -16.06 0.37
C ALA A 62 -1.46 -16.49 0.99
N ASP A 63 -0.35 -16.27 0.27
CA ASP A 63 1.00 -16.65 0.72
C ASP A 63 1.37 -15.94 2.04
N PHE A 64 0.96 -14.68 2.21
CA PHE A 64 1.20 -13.91 3.44
C PHE A 64 0.20 -14.26 4.55
N ALA A 65 -1.05 -14.57 4.23
CA ALA A 65 -2.05 -14.98 5.21
C ALA A 65 -1.63 -16.23 5.98
N GLU A 66 -0.87 -17.14 5.35
CA GLU A 66 -0.32 -18.33 5.99
C GLU A 66 0.54 -18.00 7.22
N ILE A 67 1.30 -16.90 7.19
CA ILE A 67 2.12 -16.49 8.34
C ILE A 67 1.37 -15.53 9.27
N TRP A 68 0.57 -14.61 8.72
CA TRP A 68 -0.13 -13.58 9.49
C TRP A 68 -1.11 -14.17 10.52
N ASN A 69 -1.75 -15.27 10.16
CA ASN A 69 -2.74 -15.94 10.99
C ASN A 69 -2.13 -16.91 12.02
N LEU A 70 -0.82 -17.11 12.01
CA LEU A 70 -0.17 -17.97 13.00
C LEU A 70 -0.20 -17.30 14.38
N PRO A 71 -0.53 -18.04 15.46
CA PRO A 71 -0.41 -17.52 16.83
C PRO A 71 1.01 -17.07 17.19
N SER A 72 2.02 -17.69 16.56
CA SER A 72 3.43 -17.35 16.74
C SER A 72 3.82 -16.04 16.07
N PHE A 73 3.04 -15.54 15.10
CA PHE A 73 3.26 -14.25 14.46
C PHE A 73 2.72 -13.17 15.41
N THR A 74 3.54 -12.88 16.41
CA THR A 74 3.14 -12.12 17.60
C THR A 74 2.66 -10.71 17.26
N PRO A 75 1.95 -10.03 18.19
CA PRO A 75 1.52 -8.65 17.98
C PRO A 75 2.64 -7.69 17.58
N ASN A 76 3.87 -7.92 18.04
CA ASN A 76 5.03 -7.10 17.67
C ASN A 76 5.36 -7.21 16.18
N PHE A 77 5.38 -8.43 15.63
CA PHE A 77 5.55 -8.64 14.18
C PHE A 77 4.44 -7.92 13.40
N LYS A 78 3.17 -8.12 13.80
CA LYS A 78 2.02 -7.48 13.14
C LYS A 78 2.13 -5.96 13.15
N ALA A 79 2.42 -5.37 14.30
CA ALA A 79 2.52 -3.92 14.48
C ALA A 79 3.64 -3.33 13.60
N THR A 80 4.82 -3.95 13.59
CA THR A 80 5.94 -3.47 12.76
C THR A 80 5.66 -3.66 11.27
N THR A 81 5.10 -4.80 10.84
CA THR A 81 4.70 -5.00 9.44
C THR A 81 3.75 -3.91 8.97
N VAL A 82 2.71 -3.63 9.74
CA VAL A 82 1.72 -2.57 9.43
C VAL A 82 2.38 -1.20 9.38
N ALA A 83 3.23 -0.88 10.36
CA ALA A 83 3.95 0.38 10.38
C ALA A 83 4.86 0.54 9.15
N THR A 84 5.55 -0.51 8.74
CA THR A 84 6.39 -0.49 7.52
C THR A 84 5.54 -0.29 6.27
N LEU A 85 4.42 -1.01 6.10
CA LEU A 85 3.55 -0.84 4.94
C LEU A 85 2.98 0.58 4.86
N ASN A 86 2.54 1.16 5.97
CA ASN A 86 2.06 2.54 6.02
C ASN A 86 3.17 3.54 5.64
N ARG A 87 4.42 3.30 6.04
CA ARG A 87 5.56 4.14 5.62
C ARG A 87 5.91 3.97 4.14
N MET A 88 5.80 2.75 3.61
CA MET A 88 6.00 2.48 2.19
C MET A 88 4.94 3.20 1.35
N ASP A 89 3.69 3.17 1.79
CA ASP A 89 2.57 3.90 1.17
C ASP A 89 2.82 5.41 1.18
N ALA A 90 3.12 5.97 2.36
CA ALA A 90 3.46 7.38 2.51
C ALA A 90 4.69 7.81 1.68
N ALA A 91 5.58 6.87 1.34
CA ALA A 91 6.73 7.10 0.46
C ALA A 91 6.42 6.90 -1.04
N GLY A 92 5.15 6.77 -1.42
CA GLY A 92 4.70 6.58 -2.80
C GLY A 92 5.19 5.26 -3.40
N MET A 93 5.42 4.22 -2.59
CA MET A 93 5.86 2.94 -3.10
C MET A 93 4.71 2.18 -3.76
N ARG A 94 4.98 1.63 -4.93
CA ARG A 94 4.00 0.85 -5.71
C ARG A 94 3.75 -0.54 -5.11
N PRO A 95 2.55 -1.12 -5.27
CA PRO A 95 2.26 -2.51 -4.86
C PRO A 95 3.26 -3.51 -5.43
N ILE A 96 3.50 -3.42 -6.74
CA ILE A 96 4.51 -4.19 -7.46
C ILE A 96 5.65 -3.24 -7.90
N PRO A 97 6.92 -3.59 -7.66
CA PRO A 97 7.41 -4.76 -6.92
C PRO A 97 7.51 -4.54 -5.40
N HIS A 98 7.33 -3.31 -4.88
CA HIS A 98 7.83 -2.98 -3.53
C HIS A 98 7.08 -3.69 -2.41
N PHE A 99 5.75 -3.59 -2.36
CA PHE A 99 4.95 -4.25 -1.31
C PHE A 99 5.04 -5.77 -1.45
N GLU A 100 4.96 -6.29 -2.68
CA GLU A 100 5.12 -7.72 -2.96
C GLU A 100 6.45 -8.25 -2.42
N HIS A 101 7.56 -7.59 -2.74
CA HIS A 101 8.88 -8.01 -2.27
C HIS A 101 8.98 -7.95 -0.75
N PHE A 102 8.51 -6.89 -0.12
CA PHE A 102 8.52 -6.77 1.34
C PHE A 102 7.76 -7.93 2.00
N LEU A 103 6.53 -8.20 1.57
CA LEU A 103 5.69 -9.27 2.11
C LEU A 103 6.31 -10.66 1.84
N ALA A 104 6.85 -10.89 0.64
CA ALA A 104 7.51 -12.15 0.29
C ALA A 104 8.79 -12.39 1.10
N THR A 105 9.62 -11.35 1.28
CA THR A 105 10.84 -11.43 2.09
C THR A 105 10.48 -11.65 3.55
N LEU A 106 9.47 -10.98 4.09
CA LEU A 106 8.99 -11.21 5.44
C LEU A 106 8.48 -12.64 5.63
N SER A 107 7.65 -13.15 4.71
CA SER A 107 7.21 -14.55 4.72
C SER A 107 8.37 -15.53 4.72
N THR A 108 9.39 -15.28 3.90
CA THR A 108 10.59 -16.12 3.83
C THR A 108 11.37 -16.05 5.13
N PHE A 109 11.67 -14.84 5.60
CA PHE A 109 12.39 -14.58 6.84
C PHE A 109 11.73 -15.30 8.02
N TYR A 110 10.41 -15.15 8.15
CA TYR A 110 9.68 -15.73 9.27
C TYR A 110 9.67 -17.27 9.22
N ARG A 111 9.61 -17.87 8.03
CA ARG A 111 9.68 -19.33 7.87
C ARG A 111 11.07 -19.90 8.15
N THR A 112 12.14 -19.16 7.86
CA THR A 112 13.52 -19.64 8.08
C THR A 112 14.02 -19.33 9.48
N THR A 113 13.67 -18.16 10.01
CA THR A 113 14.24 -17.61 11.24
C THR A 113 13.17 -16.76 11.95
N PRO A 114 12.20 -17.37 12.66
CA PRO A 114 11.12 -16.65 13.36
C PRO A 114 11.62 -15.96 14.64
N ASP A 115 12.70 -15.18 14.53
CA ASP A 115 13.32 -14.45 15.61
C ASP A 115 13.01 -12.96 15.50
N TRP A 116 12.54 -12.38 16.61
CA TRP A 116 12.09 -11.00 16.65
C TRP A 116 13.23 -10.01 16.43
N ASP A 117 14.38 -10.22 17.07
CA ASP A 117 15.49 -9.29 17.02
C ASP A 117 16.05 -9.20 15.60
N ASN A 118 16.23 -10.35 14.94
CA ASN A 118 16.66 -10.39 13.55
C ASN A 118 15.65 -9.73 12.60
N PHE A 119 14.34 -9.93 12.80
CA PHE A 119 13.31 -9.26 11.99
C PHE A 119 13.36 -7.75 12.19
N TYR A 120 13.45 -7.31 13.44
CA TYR A 120 13.50 -5.89 13.78
C TYR A 120 14.73 -5.21 13.18
N GLN A 121 15.91 -5.83 13.27
CA GLN A 121 17.14 -5.31 12.65
C GLN A 121 17.04 -5.26 11.12
N TRP A 122 16.50 -6.31 10.49
CA TRP A 122 16.24 -6.31 9.05
C TRP A 122 15.27 -5.20 8.65
N ASN A 123 14.21 -4.99 9.43
CA ASN A 123 13.22 -3.95 9.18
C ASN A 123 13.82 -2.55 9.33
N LEU A 124 14.64 -2.30 10.36
CA LEU A 124 15.36 -1.06 10.55
C LEU A 124 16.29 -0.73 9.38
N ALA A 125 16.99 -1.74 8.82
CA ALA A 125 17.83 -1.55 7.65
C ALA A 125 17.03 -1.11 6.40
N LEU A 126 15.78 -1.57 6.27
CA LEU A 126 14.88 -1.14 5.21
C LEU A 126 14.42 0.31 5.39
N GLU A 127 14.24 0.79 6.63
CA GLU A 127 13.75 2.16 6.89
C GLU A 127 14.58 3.23 6.20
N ALA A 128 15.91 3.09 6.18
CA ALA A 128 16.81 4.01 5.48
C ALA A 128 16.51 4.09 3.96
N SER A 129 16.16 2.96 3.35
CA SER A 129 15.80 2.93 1.92
C SER A 129 14.43 3.55 1.65
N ILE A 130 13.48 3.41 2.60
CA ILE A 130 12.14 3.97 2.50
C ILE A 130 12.20 5.50 2.67
N SER A 131 12.94 5.99 3.66
CA SER A 131 13.06 7.42 3.96
C SER A 131 13.76 8.23 2.86
N THR A 132 14.74 7.63 2.19
CA THR A 132 15.51 8.32 1.12
C THR A 132 14.63 8.64 -0.10
N ARG A 133 13.51 7.91 -0.29
CA ARG A 133 12.60 8.13 -1.42
C ARG A 133 11.76 9.39 -1.30
N ASN A 134 11.43 9.82 -0.07
CA ASN A 134 10.71 11.06 0.20
C ASN A 134 11.47 12.32 -0.25
N VAL A 135 12.79 12.22 -0.47
CA VAL A 135 13.64 13.37 -0.85
C VAL A 135 13.61 13.65 -2.36
N ARG A 136 12.98 12.78 -3.17
CA ARG A 136 12.74 13.05 -4.61
C ARG A 136 11.32 13.57 -4.86
N GLN A 137 10.87 14.55 -4.09
CA GLN A 137 9.95 15.53 -4.64
C GLN A 137 10.80 16.46 -5.50
N PHE A 138 10.66 16.37 -6.82
CA PHE A 138 11.25 17.33 -7.74
C PHE A 138 10.53 18.67 -7.53
N ASP A 139 11.29 19.68 -7.07
CA ASP A 139 10.98 21.10 -7.32
C ASP A 139 10.93 21.38 -8.84
#